data_AF-X0WST0-F1
#
_entry.id   AF-X0WST0-F1
#
_cell.length_a   1.000
_cell.length_b   1.000
_cell.length_c   1.000
_cell.angle_alpha   90.00
_cell.angle_beta   90.00
_cell.angle_gamma   90.00
#
_symmetry.space_group_name_H-M   'P 1'
#
loop_
_entity.id
_entity.type
_entity.pdbx_description
1 polymer ?
#
loop_
_entity_poly.entity_id
_entity_poly.type
_entity_poly.pdbx_seq_one_letter_code
_entity_poly.pdbx_strand_id
1 'polypeptide(L)'
;MFCNQCEQTAHGTGCQKSPGVCGKNEDIQSLQELLLYGLKGMCAYAHHARRLGKVDEDVDAFVEEALFATITNVNFDLDAHLELVLECGRKNLRVMEMLDEGHVERFGKPSPTTVKEGTVAGPGILITGHDML
;
A
#
# COMPACT_ATOMS: atom_id res chain seq x y z
N MET A 1 11.91 17.76 4.06
CA MET A 1 11.96 16.29 4.24
C MET A 1 11.91 15.93 5.74
N PHE A 2 11.51 14.71 6.11
CA PHE A 2 11.74 14.16 7.45
C PHE A 2 12.15 12.69 7.36
N CYS A 3 13.37 12.33 7.74
CA CYS A 3 13.82 10.94 7.75
C CYS A 3 14.63 10.63 9.01
N ASN A 4 14.26 9.58 9.73
CA ASN A 4 14.88 9.17 10.99
C ASN A 4 15.22 7.67 11.05
N GLN A 5 15.33 7.01 9.88
CA GLN A 5 15.47 5.54 9.82
C GLN A 5 16.87 5.00 10.17
N CYS A 6 17.92 5.84 10.09
CA CYS A 6 19.29 5.42 10.35
C CYS A 6 19.84 6.02 11.64
N GLU A 7 20.84 5.34 12.21
CA GLU A 7 21.54 5.75 13.43
C GLU A 7 22.18 7.15 13.31
N GLN A 8 22.67 7.50 12.11
CA GLN A 8 23.33 8.77 11.82
C GLN A 8 22.38 9.94 11.56
N THR A 9 21.09 9.81 11.89
CA THR A 9 20.13 10.89 11.66
C THR A 9 20.52 12.19 12.38
N ALA A 10 20.22 13.34 11.77
CA ALA A 10 20.62 14.64 12.30
C ALA A 10 20.17 14.83 13.76
N HIS A 11 21.14 15.18 14.62
CA HIS A 11 20.95 15.39 16.05
C HIS A 11 20.31 14.21 16.82
N GLY A 12 20.37 12.99 16.27
CA GLY A 12 19.69 11.82 16.85
C GLY A 12 18.17 11.91 16.86
N THR A 13 17.56 12.81 16.07
CA THR A 13 16.10 13.01 16.05
C THR A 13 15.48 12.83 14.66
N GLY A 14 16.11 13.36 13.62
CA GLY A 14 15.53 13.37 12.27
C GLY A 14 16.23 14.33 11.33
N CYS A 15 16.54 13.89 10.11
CA CYS A 15 16.98 14.76 9.03
C CYS A 15 15.79 15.60 8.54
N GLN A 16 15.72 16.86 8.95
CA GLN A 16 14.65 17.81 8.59
C GLN A 16 15.00 18.74 7.43
N LYS A 17 16.30 18.88 7.13
CA LYS A 17 16.83 19.69 6.03
C LYS A 17 17.36 18.78 4.92
N SER A 18 17.33 19.28 3.69
CA SER A 18 17.87 18.60 2.51
C SER A 18 19.31 19.07 2.23
N PRO A 19 20.25 18.15 1.92
CA PRO A 19 20.12 16.70 2.03
C PRO A 19 20.21 16.21 3.49
N GLY A 20 19.69 15.01 3.76
CA GLY A 20 19.96 14.30 5.01
C GLY A 20 21.42 13.90 5.16
N VAL A 21 21.82 13.41 6.35
CA VAL A 21 23.24 13.09 6.66
C VAL A 21 23.85 12.06 5.69
N CYS A 22 23.05 11.13 5.17
CA CYS A 22 23.47 10.15 4.17
C CYS A 22 23.50 10.67 2.73
N GLY A 23 23.21 11.95 2.49
CA GLY A 23 23.14 12.54 1.15
C GLY A 23 21.78 12.44 0.46
N LYS A 24 20.78 11.79 1.08
CA LYS A 24 19.41 11.71 0.51
C LYS A 24 18.77 13.11 0.46
N ASN A 25 18.43 13.58 -0.73
CA ASN A 25 17.72 14.85 -0.92
C ASN A 25 16.20 14.70 -0.67
N GLU A 26 15.50 15.82 -0.69
CA GLU A 26 14.06 15.87 -0.45
C GLU A 26 13.20 15.21 -1.53
N ASP A 27 13.63 15.20 -2.79
CA ASP A 27 12.89 14.54 -3.87
C ASP A 27 12.90 13.03 -3.70
N ILE A 28 14.08 12.44 -3.45
CA ILE A 28 14.22 11.01 -3.17
C ILE A 28 13.46 10.63 -1.91
N GLN A 29 13.52 11.44 -0.85
CA GLN A 29 12.71 11.19 0.36
C GLN A 29 11.21 11.19 0.04
N SER A 30 10.75 12.17 -0.75
CA SER A 30 9.33 12.30 -1.07
C SER A 30 8.83 11.13 -1.90
N LEU A 31 9.63 10.63 -2.85
CA LEU A 31 9.30 9.43 -3.62
C LEU A 31 9.30 8.17 -2.75
N GLN A 32 10.27 8.01 -1.84
CA GLN A 32 10.27 6.88 -0.90
C GLN A 32 9.05 6.92 0.03
N GLU A 33 8.65 8.10 0.52
CA GLU A 33 7.42 8.24 1.33
C GLU A 33 6.17 7.91 0.53
N LEU A 34 6.08 8.40 -0.71
CA LEU A 34 4.97 8.11 -1.62
C LEU A 34 4.86 6.61 -1.92
N LEU A 35 5.99 5.96 -2.21
CA LEU A 35 6.07 4.52 -2.43
C LEU A 35 5.60 3.75 -1.19
N LEU A 36 6.11 4.08 -0.01
CA LEU A 36 5.70 3.43 1.25
C LEU A 36 4.21 3.63 1.56
N TYR A 37 3.65 4.81 1.24
CA TYR A 37 2.22 5.07 1.41
C TYR A 37 1.38 4.24 0.43
N GLY A 38 1.80 4.16 -0.85
CA GLY A 38 1.19 3.31 -1.86
C GLY A 38 1.21 1.83 -1.47
N LEU A 39 2.35 1.33 -1.02
CA LEU A 39 2.51 -0.06 -0.55
C LEU A 39 1.56 -0.38 0.61
N LYS A 40 1.39 0.51 1.59
CA LYS A 40 0.44 0.29 2.70
C LYS A 40 -0.99 0.10 2.19
N GLY A 41 -1.42 0.92 1.22
CA GLY A 41 -2.76 0.81 0.62
C GLY A 41 -2.92 -0.48 -0.18
N MET A 42 -1.97 -0.76 -1.07
CA MET A 42 -1.97 -1.97 -1.90
C MET A 42 -1.96 -3.25 -1.03
N CYS A 43 -1.09 -3.33 -0.04
CA CYS A 43 -0.99 -4.49 0.85
C CYS A 43 -2.24 -4.70 1.71
N ALA A 44 -3.00 -3.64 2.04
CA ALA A 44 -4.27 -3.79 2.74
C ALA A 44 -5.29 -4.58 1.89
N TYR A 45 -5.40 -4.28 0.59
CA TYR A 45 -6.26 -5.04 -0.32
C TYR A 45 -5.69 -6.42 -0.66
N ALA A 46 -4.37 -6.55 -0.79
CA ALA A 46 -3.71 -7.85 -1.00
C ALA A 46 -3.95 -8.79 0.18
N HIS A 47 -3.99 -8.26 1.41
CA HIS A 47 -4.35 -9.04 2.59
C HIS A 47 -5.79 -9.59 2.51
N HIS A 48 -6.76 -8.78 2.08
CA HIS A 48 -8.13 -9.24 1.87
C HIS A 48 -8.21 -10.29 0.75
N ALA A 49 -7.51 -10.10 -0.37
CA ALA A 49 -7.42 -11.08 -1.45
C ALA A 49 -6.84 -12.41 -0.97
N ARG A 50 -5.78 -12.37 -0.15
CA ARG A 50 -5.14 -13.56 0.44
C ARG A 50 -6.09 -14.34 1.35
N ARG A 51 -6.98 -13.68 2.11
CA ARG A 51 -8.01 -14.35 2.90
C ARG A 51 -9.04 -15.10 2.06
N LEU A 52 -9.20 -14.72 0.79
CA LEU A 52 -10.01 -15.40 -0.22
C LEU A 52 -9.20 -16.43 -1.03
N GLY A 53 -7.96 -16.72 -0.62
CA GLY A 53 -7.10 -17.69 -1.30
C GLY A 53 -6.40 -17.17 -2.55
N LYS A 54 -6.43 -15.86 -2.82
CA LYS A 54 -5.80 -15.24 -3.98
C LYS A 54 -4.44 -14.66 -3.60
N VAL A 55 -3.38 -15.15 -4.24
CA VAL A 55 -1.99 -14.75 -4.02
C VAL A 55 -1.30 -14.65 -5.38
N ASP A 56 -0.37 -13.71 -5.50
CA ASP A 56 0.44 -13.51 -6.69
C ASP A 56 1.89 -13.25 -6.26
N GLU A 57 2.79 -14.15 -6.66
CA GLU A 57 4.20 -14.10 -6.27
C GLU A 57 4.90 -12.84 -6.83
N ASP A 58 4.46 -12.31 -7.97
CA ASP A 58 5.04 -11.09 -8.55
C ASP A 58 4.63 -9.84 -7.76
N VAL A 59 3.47 -9.87 -7.10
CA VAL A 59 3.06 -8.80 -6.15
C VAL A 59 3.91 -8.88 -4.89
N ASP A 60 4.07 -10.08 -4.32
CA ASP A 60 4.85 -10.29 -3.10
C ASP A 60 6.33 -9.89 -3.33
N ALA A 61 6.94 -10.32 -4.44
CA ALA A 61 8.30 -9.96 -4.82
C ALA A 61 8.49 -8.46 -5.01
N PHE A 62 7.52 -7.77 -5.61
CA PHE A 62 7.58 -6.32 -5.77
C PHE A 62 7.51 -5.58 -4.41
N VAL A 63 6.72 -6.08 -3.45
CA VAL A 63 6.69 -5.48 -2.10
C VAL A 63 8.08 -5.55 -1.46
N GLU A 64 8.78 -6.67 -1.60
CA GLU A 64 10.16 -6.84 -1.09
C GLU A 64 11.14 -5.88 -1.79
N GLU A 65 11.08 -5.79 -3.12
CA GLU A 65 11.91 -4.88 -3.92
C GLU A 65 11.70 -3.41 -3.51
N ALA A 66 10.44 -2.99 -3.45
CA ALA A 66 10.06 -1.62 -3.14
C ALA A 66 10.48 -1.24 -1.70
N LEU A 67 10.31 -2.14 -0.72
CA LEU A 67 10.81 -1.92 0.63
C LEU A 67 12.34 -1.81 0.65
N PHE A 68 13.04 -2.69 -0.06
CA PHE A 68 14.50 -2.69 -0.08
C PHE A 68 15.06 -1.41 -0.68
N ALA A 69 14.45 -0.88 -1.75
CA ALA A 69 14.84 0.37 -2.38
C ALA A 69 14.76 1.60 -1.44
N THR A 70 13.95 1.54 -0.38
CA THR A 70 13.81 2.63 0.60
C THR A 70 14.83 2.59 1.75
N ILE A 71 15.63 1.51 1.85
CA ILE A 71 16.64 1.36 2.90
C ILE A 71 17.79 2.37 2.70
N THR A 72 18.35 2.82 3.82
CA THR A 72 19.49 3.74 3.85
C THR A 72 20.63 3.24 2.97
N ASN A 73 21.11 4.11 2.07
CA ASN A 73 22.22 3.87 1.15
C ASN A 73 21.98 2.81 0.07
N VAL A 74 20.73 2.44 -0.22
CA VAL A 74 20.42 1.48 -1.30
C VAL A 74 20.27 2.16 -2.65
N ASN A 75 19.35 3.11 -2.78
CA ASN A 75 19.04 3.75 -4.06
C ASN A 75 18.81 5.25 -3.93
N PHE A 76 19.54 6.06 -4.70
CA PHE A 76 19.44 7.51 -4.79
C PHE A 76 19.09 8.01 -6.20
N ASP A 77 18.71 7.11 -7.11
CA ASP A 77 18.31 7.43 -8.48
C ASP A 77 16.85 7.89 -8.52
N LEU A 78 16.62 9.12 -9.00
CA LEU A 78 15.30 9.74 -9.01
C LEU A 78 14.33 9.02 -9.96
N ASP A 79 14.79 8.67 -11.16
CA ASP A 79 13.95 8.05 -12.19
C ASP A 79 13.61 6.61 -11.79
N ALA A 80 14.54 5.88 -11.17
CA ALA A 80 14.27 4.56 -10.62
C ALA A 80 13.20 4.60 -9.51
N HIS A 81 13.26 5.58 -8.60
CA HIS A 81 12.23 5.73 -7.56
C HIS A 81 10.87 6.13 -8.14
N LEU A 82 10.85 7.00 -9.17
CA LEU A 82 9.61 7.34 -9.86
C LEU A 82 9.00 6.10 -10.52
N GLU A 83 9.82 5.26 -11.16
CA GLU A 83 9.36 4.03 -11.79
C GLU A 83 8.79 3.04 -10.77
N LEU A 84 9.41 2.90 -9.58
CA LEU A 84 8.87 2.08 -8.50
C LEU A 84 7.50 2.58 -8.01
N VAL A 85 7.30 3.89 -7.93
CA VAL A 85 5.99 4.47 -7.58
C VAL A 85 4.94 4.14 -8.64
N LEU A 86 5.29 4.22 -9.93
CA LEU A 86 4.39 3.85 -11.02
C LEU A 86 4.11 2.35 -11.04
N GLU A 87 5.11 1.51 -10.78
CA GLU A 87 4.96 0.05 -10.66
C GLU A 87 4.05 -0.30 -9.48
N CYS A 88 4.15 0.40 -8.35
CA CYS A 88 3.21 0.22 -7.23
C CYS A 88 1.76 0.44 -7.67
N GLY A 89 1.50 1.42 -8.54
CA GLY A 89 0.18 1.63 -9.13
C GLY A 89 -0.27 0.46 -10.01
N ARG A 90 0.64 -0.08 -10.83
CA ARG A 90 0.37 -1.24 -11.70
C ARG A 90 0.12 -2.53 -10.90
N LYS A 91 0.94 -2.82 -9.90
CA LYS A 91 0.74 -3.95 -8.98
C LYS A 91 -0.56 -3.80 -8.19
N ASN A 92 -0.96 -2.58 -7.83
CA ASN A 92 -2.25 -2.36 -7.19
C ASN A 92 -3.43 -2.74 -8.10
N LEU A 93 -3.36 -2.50 -9.41
CA LEU A 93 -4.40 -2.99 -10.34
C LEU A 93 -4.49 -4.53 -10.32
N ARG A 94 -3.36 -5.22 -10.27
CA ARG A 94 -3.32 -6.68 -10.15
C ARG A 94 -3.92 -7.17 -8.83
N VAL A 95 -3.63 -6.48 -7.73
CA VAL A 95 -4.25 -6.77 -6.41
C VAL A 95 -5.77 -6.58 -6.45
N MET A 96 -6.24 -5.50 -7.08
CA MET A 96 -7.68 -5.24 -7.21
C MET A 96 -8.38 -6.30 -8.07
N GLU A 97 -7.74 -6.76 -9.15
CA GLU A 97 -8.23 -7.87 -9.96
C GLU A 97 -8.34 -9.17 -9.14
N MET A 98 -7.29 -9.53 -8.40
CA MET A 98 -7.32 -10.70 -7.51
C MET A 98 -8.43 -10.62 -6.47
N LEU A 99 -8.65 -9.43 -5.88
CA LEU A 99 -9.70 -9.23 -4.89
C LEU A 99 -11.10 -9.37 -5.52
N ASP A 100 -11.30 -8.81 -6.71
CA ASP A 100 -12.55 -8.98 -7.48
C ASP A 100 -12.82 -10.47 -7.78
N GLU A 101 -11.82 -11.18 -8.31
CA GLU A 101 -11.92 -12.62 -8.57
C GLU A 101 -12.29 -13.40 -7.30
N GLY A 102 -11.62 -13.11 -6.18
CA GLY A 102 -11.90 -13.74 -4.89
C GLY A 102 -13.33 -13.47 -4.40
N HIS A 103 -13.81 -12.23 -4.54
CA HIS A 103 -15.17 -11.87 -4.17
C HIS A 103 -16.21 -12.55 -5.07
N VAL A 104 -16.02 -12.53 -6.39
CA VAL A 104 -16.94 -13.13 -7.35
C VAL A 104 -17.01 -14.65 -7.16
N GLU A 105 -15.87 -15.31 -6.95
CA GLU A 105 -15.83 -16.75 -6.70
C GLU A 105 -16.55 -17.12 -5.39
N ARG A 106 -16.37 -16.32 -4.33
CA ARG A 106 -16.89 -16.63 -2.99
C ARG A 106 -18.34 -16.21 -2.75
N PHE A 107 -18.77 -15.09 -3.33
CA PHE A 107 -20.06 -14.43 -3.05
C PHE A 107 -20.95 -14.27 -4.28
N GLY A 108 -20.44 -14.58 -5.48
CA GLY A 108 -21.15 -14.42 -6.73
C GLY A 108 -20.96 -13.03 -7.35
N LYS A 109 -21.31 -12.92 -8.64
CA LYS A 109 -21.19 -11.66 -9.38
C LYS A 109 -22.25 -10.66 -8.91
N PRO A 110 -21.89 -9.41 -8.60
CA PRO A 110 -22.86 -8.36 -8.26
C PRO A 110 -23.91 -8.15 -9.36
N SER A 111 -25.15 -7.88 -8.95
CA SER A 111 -26.26 -7.53 -9.84
C SER A 111 -27.11 -6.39 -9.28
N PRO A 112 -27.80 -5.60 -10.12
CA PRO A 112 -28.70 -4.54 -9.66
C PRO A 112 -29.69 -5.07 -8.61
N THR A 113 -29.74 -4.41 -7.45
CA THR A 113 -30.51 -4.86 -6.28
C THR A 113 -31.14 -3.66 -5.59
N THR A 114 -32.40 -3.79 -5.15
CA THR A 114 -33.05 -2.78 -4.30
C THR A 114 -32.64 -2.97 -2.84
N VAL A 115 -31.98 -1.97 -2.26
CA VAL A 115 -31.58 -1.96 -0.84
C VAL A 115 -32.59 -1.14 -0.05
N LYS A 116 -33.07 -1.67 1.09
CA LYS A 116 -33.97 -0.94 1.99
C LYS A 116 -33.16 -0.01 2.89
N GLU A 117 -33.49 1.26 2.85
CA GLU A 117 -32.92 2.29 3.73
C GLU A 117 -33.81 2.49 4.97
N GLY A 118 -33.23 3.02 6.06
CA GLY A 118 -33.91 3.30 7.33
C GLY A 118 -33.79 2.21 8.38
N THR A 119 -34.58 2.32 9.45
CA THR A 119 -34.53 1.39 10.60
C THR A 119 -35.85 0.65 10.78
N VAL A 120 -35.80 -0.45 11.53
CA VAL A 120 -36.97 -1.21 11.98
C VAL A 120 -36.88 -1.33 13.51
N ALA A 121 -38.02 -1.33 14.20
CA ALA A 121 -38.06 -1.48 15.65
C ALA A 121 -37.48 -2.84 16.08
N GLY A 122 -36.62 -2.83 17.10
CA GLY A 122 -35.93 -4.01 17.63
C GLY A 122 -34.41 -3.79 17.75
N PRO A 123 -33.66 -4.76 18.32
CA PRO A 123 -32.21 -4.71 18.38
C PRO A 123 -31.57 -4.97 17.00
N GLY A 124 -30.39 -4.38 16.74
CA GLY A 124 -29.65 -4.57 15.49
C GLY A 124 -28.14 -4.38 15.66
N ILE A 125 -27.37 -4.92 14.72
CA ILE A 125 -25.90 -4.76 14.63
C ILE A 125 -25.58 -4.03 13.33
N LEU A 126 -24.78 -2.97 13.43
CA LEU A 126 -24.25 -2.25 12.26
C LEU A 126 -22.85 -2.77 11.95
N ILE A 127 -22.68 -3.29 10.74
CA ILE A 127 -21.37 -3.69 10.19
C ILE A 127 -20.86 -2.54 9.31
N THR A 128 -19.58 -2.21 9.44
CA THR A 128 -18.89 -1.18 8.65
C THR A 128 -17.53 -1.71 8.20
N GLY A 129 -16.92 -1.06 7.20
CA GLY A 129 -15.68 -1.48 6.58
C GLY A 129 -15.90 -2.17 5.23
N HIS A 130 -14.88 -2.90 4.78
CA HIS A 130 -14.83 -3.50 3.44
C HIS A 130 -14.63 -5.02 3.46
N ASP A 131 -14.49 -5.59 4.66
CA ASP A 131 -14.24 -7.01 4.84
C ASP A 131 -15.56 -7.80 4.74
N MET A 132 -15.61 -8.71 3.78
CA MET A 132 -16.79 -9.55 3.52
C MET A 132 -16.69 -10.95 4.14
N LEU A 133 -15.59 -11.23 4.88
CA LEU A 133 -15.33 -12.53 5.53
C LEU A 133 -15.48 -12.46 7.05
#